data_AF-A0A432RLR7-F1
#
_entry.id   AF-A0A432RLR7-F1
#
_cell.length_a   1.000
_cell.length_b   1.000
_cell.length_c   1.000
_cell.angle_alpha   90.00
_cell.angle_beta   90.00
_cell.angle_gamma   90.00
#
_symmetry.space_group_name_H-M   'P 1'
#
loop_
_entity.id
_entity.type
_entity.pdbx_description
1 polymer ?
#
loop_
_entity_poly.entity_id
_entity_poly.type
_entity_poly.pdbx_seq_one_letter_code
_entity_poly.pdbx_strand_id
1 'polypeptide(L)'
;MVDLTGNRRYLVLGVESLNWRHNIDLQQFWAQVFHDYLQGEQWWPDDELDRAMAAITERHQSKDSVILDLEDKFDRMTIDPADGELFSSKELGQELLKDDYPISRPKIDNRTLRVIGRHLDKLGFQRHCRQGLDKFRLYRKEKLYPGMLATEGPKIERYCEETIQDLIAKRNDRGTRGSSNWRPVLRTAINQLRRVRVLIESGDAEQLQEPWKDARYLGGK
;
A
#
# COMPACT_ATOMS: atom_id res chain seq x y z
N MET A 1 -18.11 17.87 -11.67
CA MET A 1 -16.81 17.36 -11.18
C MET A 1 -16.69 17.59 -9.68
N VAL A 2 -16.33 16.57 -8.87
CA VAL A 2 -16.23 16.68 -7.40
C VAL A 2 -14.87 16.11 -6.99
N ASP A 3 -14.03 16.91 -6.32
CA ASP A 3 -12.78 16.39 -5.79
C ASP A 3 -13.03 15.41 -4.61
N LEU A 4 -12.00 14.71 -4.13
CA LEU A 4 -12.14 13.78 -3.01
C LEU A 4 -12.51 14.46 -1.68
N THR A 5 -12.34 15.79 -1.58
CA THR A 5 -12.68 16.60 -0.42
C THR A 5 -14.14 17.06 -0.42
N GLY A 6 -14.86 16.86 -1.53
CA GLY A 6 -16.23 17.35 -1.73
C GLY A 6 -16.30 18.82 -2.12
N ASN A 7 -15.16 19.45 -2.41
CA ASN A 7 -15.10 20.83 -2.84
C ASN A 7 -15.45 20.92 -4.33
N ARG A 8 -16.51 21.66 -4.64
CA ARG A 8 -17.01 21.90 -6.00
C ARG A 8 -16.78 23.35 -6.46
N ARG A 9 -16.04 24.15 -5.68
CA ARG A 9 -16.11 25.61 -5.78
C ARG A 9 -15.12 26.22 -6.76
N TYR A 10 -14.14 25.47 -7.25
CA TYR A 10 -13.09 26.03 -8.09
C TYR A 10 -12.78 25.09 -9.26
N LEU A 11 -12.72 25.65 -10.47
CA LEU A 11 -12.22 24.96 -11.66
C LEU A 11 -10.71 24.80 -11.53
N VAL A 12 -10.20 23.60 -11.79
CA VAL A 12 -8.76 23.32 -11.72
C VAL A 12 -8.16 23.61 -13.08
N LEU A 13 -7.44 24.72 -13.19
CA LEU A 13 -6.75 25.14 -14.39
C LEU A 13 -5.24 24.90 -14.25
N GLY A 14 -4.66 24.19 -15.21
CA GLY A 14 -3.23 24.01 -15.33
C GLY A 14 -2.63 25.28 -15.93
N VAL A 15 -1.71 25.92 -15.22
CA VAL A 15 -1.04 27.15 -15.66
C VAL A 15 0.41 26.82 -16.00
N GLU A 16 0.80 26.95 -17.27
CA GLU A 16 2.18 26.75 -17.71
C GLU A 16 3.07 27.97 -17.40
N SER A 17 2.51 29.16 -17.55
CA SER A 17 3.17 30.42 -17.22
C SER A 17 2.13 31.49 -16.87
N LEU A 18 2.51 32.45 -16.01
CA LEU A 18 1.64 33.54 -15.58
C LEU A 18 2.42 34.84 -15.57
N ASN A 19 2.00 35.81 -16.40
CA ASN A 19 2.47 37.18 -16.28
C ASN A 19 1.55 37.97 -15.34
N TRP A 20 1.90 38.00 -14.05
CA TRP A 20 1.16 38.77 -13.05
C TRP A 20 1.38 40.29 -13.15
N ARG A 21 2.38 40.74 -13.94
CA ARG A 21 2.64 42.15 -14.27
C ARG A 21 2.20 42.46 -15.70
N HIS A 22 0.99 42.06 -16.06
CA HIS A 22 0.44 42.41 -17.37
C HIS A 22 0.10 43.90 -17.44
N ASN A 23 0.16 44.48 -18.64
CA ASN A 23 -0.33 45.83 -18.91
C ASN A 23 -1.72 45.81 -19.59
N ILE A 24 -2.46 44.71 -19.42
CA ILE A 24 -3.82 44.55 -19.95
C ILE A 24 -4.76 45.48 -19.18
N ASP A 25 -5.53 46.27 -19.91
CA ASP A 25 -6.65 47.03 -19.36
C ASP A 25 -7.79 46.08 -19.00
N LEU A 26 -7.96 45.83 -17.70
CA LEU A 26 -8.98 44.93 -17.18
C LEU A 26 -10.41 45.42 -17.46
N GLN A 27 -10.63 46.75 -17.54
CA GLN A 27 -11.97 47.28 -17.83
C GLN A 27 -12.36 46.96 -19.28
N GLN A 28 -11.45 47.21 -20.22
CA GLN A 28 -11.68 46.87 -21.62
C GLN A 28 -11.81 45.36 -21.82
N PHE A 29 -10.98 44.56 -21.16
CA PHE A 29 -11.05 43.10 -21.23
C PHE A 29 -12.42 42.58 -20.78
N TRP A 30 -12.91 42.99 -19.62
CA TRP A 30 -14.22 42.56 -19.13
C TRP A 30 -15.38 43.12 -19.95
N ALA A 31 -15.25 44.32 -20.53
CA ALA A 31 -16.25 44.85 -21.46
C ALA A 31 -16.38 43.98 -22.71
N GLN A 32 -15.26 43.48 -23.25
CA GLN A 32 -15.25 42.56 -24.38
C GLN A 32 -15.85 41.20 -24.00
N VAL A 33 -15.43 40.60 -22.88
CA VAL A 33 -15.99 39.34 -22.39
C VAL A 33 -17.50 39.44 -22.17
N PHE A 34 -17.99 40.57 -21.64
CA PHE A 34 -19.43 40.80 -21.46
C PHE A 34 -20.18 40.91 -22.79
N HIS A 35 -19.58 41.58 -23.78
CA HIS A 35 -20.15 41.63 -25.13
C HIS A 35 -20.26 40.24 -25.75
N ASP A 36 -19.19 39.44 -25.70
CA ASP A 36 -19.13 38.08 -26.23
C ASP A 36 -20.14 37.17 -25.54
N TYR A 37 -20.27 37.27 -24.20
CA TYR A 37 -21.32 36.58 -23.44
C TYR A 37 -22.73 36.93 -23.93
N LEU A 38 -23.02 38.21 -24.21
CA LEU A 38 -24.31 38.63 -24.76
C LEU A 38 -24.54 38.14 -26.20
N GLN A 39 -23.48 37.86 -26.96
CA GLN A 39 -23.57 37.20 -28.27
C GLN A 39 -23.78 35.68 -28.19
N GLY A 40 -23.82 35.11 -26.97
CA GLY A 40 -24.05 33.69 -26.75
C GLY A 40 -22.78 32.84 -26.83
N GLU A 41 -21.60 33.45 -26.72
CA GLU A 41 -20.34 32.71 -26.63
C GLU A 41 -20.32 31.77 -25.43
N GLN A 42 -19.62 30.64 -25.58
CA GLN A 42 -19.59 29.61 -24.56
C GLN A 42 -18.72 30.03 -23.37
N TRP A 43 -19.29 29.93 -22.15
CA TRP A 43 -18.63 30.33 -20.90
C TRP A 43 -18.58 29.22 -19.84
N TRP A 44 -19.16 28.04 -20.14
CA TRP A 44 -19.04 26.84 -19.34
C TRP A 44 -18.09 25.84 -20.01
N PRO A 45 -17.42 24.95 -19.24
CA PRO A 45 -16.55 23.92 -19.82
C PRO A 45 -17.30 23.06 -20.83
N ASP A 46 -16.66 22.82 -21.97
CA ASP A 46 -17.05 21.78 -22.91
C ASP A 46 -16.42 20.43 -22.51
N ASP A 47 -16.74 19.37 -23.27
CA ASP A 47 -16.23 18.02 -23.02
C ASP A 47 -14.70 17.92 -23.14
N GLU A 48 -14.06 18.84 -23.88
CA GLU A 48 -12.61 18.91 -23.99
C GLU A 48 -11.99 19.52 -22.73
N LEU A 49 -12.50 20.67 -22.30
CA LEU A 49 -12.06 21.35 -21.08
C LEU A 49 -12.32 20.49 -19.85
N ASP A 50 -13.46 19.80 -19.76
CA ASP A 50 -13.76 18.87 -18.66
C ASP A 50 -12.74 17.72 -18.58
N ARG A 51 -12.33 17.15 -19.73
CA ARG A 51 -11.28 16.13 -19.78
C ARG A 51 -9.92 16.69 -19.38
N ALA A 52 -9.57 17.88 -19.84
CA ALA A 52 -8.30 18.53 -19.48
C ALA A 52 -8.24 18.83 -17.97
N MET A 53 -9.32 19.39 -17.40
CA MET A 53 -9.43 19.63 -15.96
C MET A 53 -9.35 18.34 -15.15
N ALA A 54 -9.96 17.24 -15.63
CA ALA A 54 -9.85 15.93 -15.00
C ALA A 54 -8.41 15.41 -14.95
N ALA A 55 -7.68 15.51 -16.06
CA ALA A 55 -6.28 15.10 -16.12
C ALA A 55 -5.38 15.95 -15.20
N ILE A 56 -5.59 17.27 -15.15
CA ILE A 56 -4.83 18.16 -14.26
C ILE A 56 -5.16 17.86 -12.79
N THR A 57 -6.44 17.68 -12.47
CA THR A 57 -6.88 17.31 -11.13
C THR A 57 -6.24 16.00 -10.69
N GLU A 58 -6.23 14.98 -11.54
CA GLU A 58 -5.58 13.71 -11.27
C GLU A 58 -4.07 13.87 -11.04
N ARG A 59 -3.38 14.66 -11.86
CA ARG A 59 -1.94 14.90 -11.74
C ARG A 59 -1.56 15.61 -10.43
N HIS A 60 -2.38 16.54 -9.96
CA HIS A 60 -2.10 17.36 -8.77
C HIS A 60 -2.82 16.86 -7.52
N GLN A 61 -3.61 15.79 -7.61
CA GLN A 61 -4.23 15.15 -6.47
C GLN A 61 -3.16 14.45 -5.65
N SER A 62 -2.78 15.07 -4.53
CA SER A 62 -1.96 14.41 -3.52
C SER A 62 -2.72 13.18 -3.00
N LYS A 63 -2.04 12.03 -2.94
CA LYS A 63 -2.62 10.82 -2.34
C LYS A 63 -3.01 11.13 -0.89
N ASP A 64 -4.23 10.78 -0.52
CA ASP A 64 -4.74 10.91 0.85
C ASP A 64 -3.82 10.10 1.79
N SER A 65 -3.45 10.65 2.95
CA SER A 65 -2.48 10.00 3.86
C SER A 65 -2.95 8.61 4.27
N VAL A 66 -4.26 8.46 4.47
CA VAL A 66 -4.94 7.19 4.75
C VAL A 66 -4.63 6.13 3.69
N ILE A 67 -4.55 6.53 2.41
CA ILE A 67 -4.24 5.60 1.32
C ILE A 67 -2.77 5.21 1.33
N LEU A 68 -1.87 6.14 1.67
CA LEU A 68 -0.45 5.82 1.83
C LEU A 68 -0.26 4.80 2.94
N ASP A 69 -0.90 4.99 4.09
CA ASP A 69 -0.81 4.06 5.23
C ASP A 69 -1.44 2.69 4.89
N LEU A 70 -2.55 2.68 4.15
CA LEU A 70 -3.17 1.45 3.67
C LEU A 70 -2.23 0.68 2.74
N GLU A 71 -1.62 1.38 1.78
CA GLU A 71 -0.67 0.80 0.83
C GLU A 71 0.61 0.33 1.53
N ASP A 72 0.99 0.91 2.67
CA ASP A 72 2.15 0.49 3.46
C ASP A 72 1.88 -0.79 4.24
N LYS A 73 0.71 -0.91 4.87
CA LYS A 73 0.37 -2.06 5.73
C LYS A 73 -0.21 -3.26 4.99
N PHE A 74 -0.87 -3.06 3.87
CA PHE A 74 -1.57 -4.11 3.13
C PHE A 74 -1.00 -4.32 1.73
N ASP A 75 -1.08 -5.54 1.23
CA ASP A 75 -0.71 -5.84 -0.15
C ASP A 75 -1.79 -5.36 -1.11
N ARG A 76 -1.37 -4.62 -2.14
CA ARG A 76 -2.23 -4.09 -3.20
C ARG A 76 -2.10 -4.87 -4.52
N MET A 77 -1.09 -5.73 -4.63
CA MET A 77 -0.78 -6.44 -5.88
C MET A 77 -1.53 -7.76 -5.98
N THR A 78 -1.76 -8.41 -4.84
CA THR A 78 -2.57 -9.64 -4.79
C THR A 78 -4.05 -9.28 -4.59
N ILE A 79 -4.82 -9.32 -5.67
CA ILE A 79 -6.26 -9.02 -5.65
C ILE A 79 -7.05 -10.25 -5.21
N ASP A 80 -7.92 -10.06 -4.20
CA ASP A 80 -8.83 -11.06 -3.62
C ASP A 80 -8.19 -12.46 -3.36
N PRO A 81 -7.05 -12.54 -2.66
CA PRO A 81 -6.34 -13.79 -2.43
C PRO A 81 -7.21 -14.81 -1.69
N ALA A 82 -7.34 -16.05 -2.18
CA ALA A 82 -8.28 -17.03 -1.65
C ALA A 82 -8.15 -17.30 -0.14
N ASP A 83 -6.94 -17.27 0.40
CA ASP A 83 -6.58 -17.46 1.81
C ASP A 83 -6.34 -16.15 2.59
N GLY A 84 -6.64 -15.00 1.96
CA GLY A 84 -6.56 -13.69 2.60
C GLY A 84 -7.63 -13.45 3.65
N GLU A 85 -7.37 -12.47 4.51
CA GLU A 85 -8.28 -12.06 5.57
C GLU A 85 -9.34 -11.09 5.04
N LEU A 86 -10.55 -11.15 5.60
CA LEU A 86 -11.65 -10.28 5.23
C LEU A 86 -11.73 -9.06 6.14
N PHE A 87 -11.60 -7.87 5.56
CA PHE A 87 -11.69 -6.59 6.26
C PHE A 87 -12.78 -5.69 5.70
N SER A 88 -13.59 -5.13 6.58
CA SER A 88 -14.43 -3.97 6.27
C SER A 88 -13.58 -2.69 6.24
N SER A 89 -14.06 -1.64 5.55
CA SER A 89 -13.38 -0.34 5.55
C SER A 89 -13.19 0.23 6.96
N LYS A 90 -14.06 -0.13 7.90
CA LYS A 90 -13.94 0.28 9.31
C LYS A 90 -12.79 -0.45 10.02
N GLU A 91 -12.69 -1.77 9.84
CA GLU A 91 -11.59 -2.56 10.40
C GLU A 91 -10.25 -2.09 9.83
N LEU A 92 -10.18 -1.84 8.51
CA LEU A 92 -8.99 -1.27 7.86
C LEU A 92 -8.62 0.07 8.47
N GLY A 93 -9.55 1.05 8.50
CA GLY A 93 -9.24 2.36 9.08
C GLY A 93 -8.82 2.28 10.55
N GLN A 94 -9.35 1.33 11.33
CA GLN A 94 -8.94 1.14 12.72
C GLN A 94 -7.51 0.63 12.80
N GLU A 95 -7.13 -0.27 11.89
CA GLU A 95 -5.77 -0.79 11.79
C GLU A 95 -4.74 0.30 11.46
N LEU A 96 -5.11 1.23 10.57
CA LEU A 96 -4.22 2.32 10.18
C LEU A 96 -3.91 3.23 11.38
N LEU A 97 -4.92 3.54 12.20
CA LEU A 97 -4.79 4.46 13.33
C LEU A 97 -4.25 3.83 14.62
N LYS A 98 -3.98 2.52 14.66
CA LYS A 98 -3.50 1.82 15.86
C LYS A 98 -2.16 2.38 16.35
N ASP A 99 -1.28 2.78 15.44
CA ASP A 99 0.08 3.20 15.79
C ASP A 99 0.07 4.59 16.44
N ASP A 100 -0.81 5.48 15.98
CA ASP A 100 -0.98 6.83 16.54
C ASP A 100 -1.72 6.82 17.89
N TYR A 101 -2.59 5.82 18.11
CA TYR A 101 -3.45 5.75 19.29
C TYR A 101 -3.53 4.34 19.89
N PRO A 102 -2.44 3.82 20.49
CA PRO A 102 -2.35 2.42 20.94
C PRO A 102 -3.35 2.04 22.05
N ILE A 103 -3.86 3.02 22.80
CA ILE A 103 -4.71 2.78 23.98
C ILE A 103 -6.20 3.09 23.67
N SER A 104 -6.49 3.82 22.60
CA SER A 104 -7.85 4.26 22.26
C SER A 104 -8.33 3.63 20.96
N ARG A 105 -9.64 3.43 20.80
CA ARG A 105 -10.24 3.13 19.49
C ARG A 105 -10.70 4.45 18.87
N PRO A 106 -9.87 5.14 18.08
CA PRO A 106 -10.26 6.41 17.51
C PRO A 106 -11.50 6.25 16.64
N LYS A 107 -12.40 7.23 16.75
CA LYS A 107 -13.61 7.26 15.92
C LYS A 107 -13.21 7.69 14.51
N ILE A 108 -13.30 6.76 13.57
CA ILE A 108 -13.05 7.04 12.15
C ILE A 108 -14.25 7.77 11.56
N ASP A 109 -13.96 8.80 10.77
CA ASP A 109 -14.99 9.55 10.07
C ASP A 109 -15.51 8.81 8.82
N ASN A 110 -16.73 9.12 8.40
CA ASN A 110 -17.33 8.48 7.23
C ASN A 110 -16.62 8.83 5.92
N ARG A 111 -15.78 9.87 5.90
CA ARG A 111 -15.00 10.25 4.73
C ARG A 111 -13.88 9.25 4.50
N THR A 112 -13.10 8.94 5.54
CA THR A 112 -12.02 7.94 5.53
C THR A 112 -12.51 6.58 5.07
N LEU A 113 -13.65 6.10 5.62
CA LEU A 113 -14.24 4.83 5.22
C LEU A 113 -14.57 4.78 3.72
N ARG A 114 -15.11 5.88 3.17
CA ARG A 114 -15.44 6.00 1.75
C ARG A 114 -14.20 6.12 0.86
N VAL A 115 -13.12 6.73 1.36
CA VAL A 115 -11.84 6.83 0.64
C VAL A 115 -11.19 5.45 0.53
N ILE A 116 -11.12 4.68 1.63
CA ILE A 116 -10.62 3.30 1.63
C ILE A 116 -11.42 2.44 0.67
N GLY A 117 -12.74 2.41 0.81
CA GLY A 117 -13.61 1.59 -0.05
C GLY A 117 -13.43 1.91 -1.54
N ARG A 118 -13.48 3.20 -1.91
CA ARG A 118 -13.29 3.62 -3.31
C ARG A 118 -11.90 3.29 -3.85
N HIS A 119 -10.87 3.37 -3.01
CA HIS A 119 -9.52 3.04 -3.43
C HIS A 119 -9.38 1.54 -3.74
N LEU A 120 -9.92 0.67 -2.89
CA LEU A 120 -9.94 -0.78 -3.13
C LEU A 120 -10.78 -1.14 -4.36
N ASP A 121 -11.96 -0.51 -4.53
CA ASP A 121 -12.77 -0.69 -5.74
C ASP A 121 -11.97 -0.29 -7.01
N LYS A 122 -11.23 0.83 -6.96
CA LYS A 122 -10.38 1.30 -8.06
C LYS A 122 -9.25 0.34 -8.40
N LEU A 123 -8.70 -0.35 -7.41
CA LEU A 123 -7.66 -1.37 -7.61
C LEU A 123 -8.24 -2.70 -8.12
N GLY A 124 -9.57 -2.86 -8.12
CA GLY A 124 -10.25 -4.05 -8.63
C GLY A 124 -10.61 -5.10 -7.57
N PHE A 125 -10.47 -4.79 -6.28
CA PHE A 125 -10.91 -5.69 -5.21
C PHE A 125 -12.43 -5.84 -5.18
N GLN A 126 -12.90 -7.05 -4.93
CA GLN A 126 -14.32 -7.36 -4.85
C GLN A 126 -14.89 -7.12 -3.44
N ARG A 127 -16.14 -6.67 -3.41
CA ARG A 127 -16.93 -6.56 -2.19
C ARG A 127 -17.60 -7.89 -1.89
N HIS A 128 -17.23 -8.49 -0.78
CA HIS A 128 -17.89 -9.66 -0.22
C HIS A 128 -18.83 -9.23 0.91
N CYS A 129 -20.14 -9.34 0.69
CA CYS A 129 -21.11 -9.08 1.75
C CYS A 129 -21.09 -10.24 2.75
N ARG A 130 -20.75 -9.96 4.01
CA ARG A 130 -20.75 -10.91 5.13
C ARG A 130 -21.41 -10.26 6.33
N GLN A 131 -22.45 -10.89 6.87
CA GLN A 131 -23.21 -10.37 8.02
C GLN A 131 -23.75 -8.94 7.80
N GLY A 132 -24.14 -8.61 6.57
CA GLY A 132 -24.67 -7.29 6.21
C GLY A 132 -23.62 -6.17 6.09
N LEU A 133 -22.32 -6.51 6.13
CA LEU A 133 -21.22 -5.58 5.92
C LEU A 133 -20.42 -5.98 4.69
N ASP A 134 -20.05 -4.97 3.89
CA ASP A 134 -19.09 -5.15 2.81
C ASP A 134 -17.69 -5.34 3.38
N LYS A 135 -17.03 -6.44 2.95
CA LYS A 135 -15.65 -6.74 3.27
C LYS A 135 -14.84 -6.97 2.00
N PHE A 136 -13.56 -6.63 2.08
CA PHE A 136 -12.54 -6.87 1.05
C PHE A 136 -11.58 -7.93 1.54
N ARG A 137 -11.06 -8.75 0.64
CA ARG A 137 -10.10 -9.81 0.99
C ARG A 137 -8.68 -9.34 0.69
N LEU A 138 -7.82 -9.32 1.70
CA LEU A 138 -6.51 -8.69 1.64
C LEU A 138 -5.46 -9.50 2.42
N TYR A 139 -4.20 -9.37 2.01
CA TYR A 139 -3.06 -9.76 2.83
C TYR A 139 -2.52 -8.57 3.61
N ARG A 140 -2.17 -8.81 4.88
CA ARG A 140 -1.29 -7.92 5.65
C ARG A 140 0.15 -8.13 5.19
N LYS A 141 0.88 -7.06 4.94
CA LYS A 141 2.29 -7.19 4.56
C LYS A 141 3.15 -7.77 5.67
N GLU A 142 2.77 -7.64 6.93
CA GLU A 142 3.55 -8.13 8.09
C GLU A 142 3.29 -9.60 8.44
N LYS A 143 2.43 -10.30 7.68
CA LYS A 143 2.04 -11.68 7.94
C LYS A 143 2.24 -12.53 6.69
N LEU A 144 2.79 -13.72 6.88
CA LEU A 144 2.93 -14.71 5.83
C LEU A 144 1.60 -15.46 5.64
N TYR A 145 1.14 -15.62 4.41
CA TYR A 145 -0.05 -16.40 4.08
C TYR A 145 0.35 -17.65 3.28
N PRO A 146 -0.42 -18.76 3.36
CA PRO A 146 -0.16 -19.96 2.57
C PRO A 146 0.06 -19.70 1.08
N GLY A 147 -0.75 -18.84 0.45
CA GLY A 147 -0.65 -18.46 -0.95
C GLY A 147 0.64 -17.72 -1.31
N MET A 148 1.35 -17.15 -0.32
CA MET A 148 2.65 -16.50 -0.52
C MET A 148 3.82 -17.48 -0.52
N LEU A 149 3.64 -18.72 -0.02
CA LEU A 149 4.74 -19.68 0.16
C LEU A 149 5.42 -20.08 -1.15
N ALA A 150 4.70 -20.05 -2.28
CA ALA A 150 5.30 -20.30 -3.59
C ALA A 150 6.42 -19.30 -3.92
N THR A 151 6.30 -18.06 -3.45
CA THR A 151 7.28 -16.98 -3.69
C THR A 151 8.22 -16.78 -2.51
N GLU A 152 7.71 -16.84 -1.28
CA GLU A 152 8.46 -16.56 -0.06
C GLU A 152 9.19 -17.81 0.48
N GLY A 153 8.67 -19.02 0.27
CA GLY A 153 9.26 -20.28 0.72
C GLY A 153 10.73 -20.45 0.28
N PRO A 154 11.05 -20.29 -1.01
CA PRO A 154 12.44 -20.37 -1.48
C PRO A 154 13.38 -19.34 -0.83
N LYS A 155 12.87 -18.16 -0.47
CA LYS A 155 13.66 -17.12 0.21
C LYS A 155 13.97 -17.52 1.65
N ILE A 156 12.99 -18.08 2.36
CA ILE A 156 13.16 -18.58 3.73
C ILE A 156 14.18 -19.73 3.75
N GLU A 157 14.05 -20.65 2.81
CA GLU A 157 14.97 -21.78 2.66
C GLU A 157 16.41 -21.30 2.42
N ARG A 158 16.58 -20.39 1.46
CA ARG A 158 17.88 -19.78 1.14
C ARG A 158 18.51 -19.10 2.35
N TYR A 159 17.73 -18.34 3.13
CA TYR A 159 18.21 -17.70 4.35
C TYR A 159 18.76 -18.72 5.37
N CYS A 160 18.06 -19.84 5.54
CA CYS A 160 18.51 -20.93 6.41
C CYS A 160 19.79 -21.60 5.88
N GLU A 161 19.92 -21.78 4.57
CA GLU A 161 21.12 -22.30 3.93
C GLU A 161 22.33 -21.38 4.10
N GLU A 162 22.15 -20.08 3.86
CA GLU A 162 23.20 -19.05 4.06
C GLU A 162 23.66 -19.01 5.51
N THR A 163 22.73 -19.10 6.47
CA THR A 163 23.06 -19.19 7.91
C THR A 163 23.93 -20.41 8.22
N ILE A 164 23.65 -21.55 7.60
CA ILE A 164 24.45 -22.78 7.76
C ILE A 164 25.84 -22.59 7.14
N GLN A 165 25.92 -22.00 5.94
CA GLN A 165 27.20 -21.73 5.27
C GLN A 165 28.07 -20.79 6.10
N ASP A 166 27.50 -19.72 6.67
CA ASP A 166 28.19 -18.78 7.55
C ASP A 166 28.74 -19.47 8.81
N LEU A 167 27.98 -20.38 9.42
CA LEU A 167 28.44 -21.14 10.57
C LEU A 167 29.60 -22.07 10.22
N ILE A 168 29.59 -22.66 9.02
CA ILE A 168 30.68 -23.50 8.51
C ILE A 168 31.91 -22.65 8.19
N ALA A 169 31.75 -21.49 7.56
CA ALA A 169 32.84 -20.57 7.24
C ALA A 169 33.53 -20.05 8.51
N LYS A 170 32.76 -19.59 9.50
CA LYS A 170 33.28 -19.11 10.80
C LYS A 170 34.06 -20.18 11.56
N ARG A 171 33.75 -21.46 11.34
CA ARG A 171 34.54 -22.58 11.88
C ARG A 171 35.90 -22.67 11.19
N ASN A 172 35.96 -22.52 9.87
CA ASN A 172 37.20 -22.64 9.10
C ASN A 172 38.19 -21.50 9.43
N ASP A 173 37.69 -20.29 9.73
CA ASP A 173 38.51 -19.14 10.10
C ASP A 173 39.06 -19.22 11.54
N ARG A 174 38.31 -19.79 12.48
CA ARG A 174 38.73 -19.94 13.89
C ARG A 174 39.57 -21.22 14.04
N GLY A 175 40.83 -21.15 13.64
CA GLY A 175 41.81 -22.22 13.81
C GLY A 175 41.76 -22.86 15.21
N THR A 176 41.24 -24.08 15.29
CA THR A 176 41.47 -25.14 16.29
C THR A 176 41.55 -24.82 17.79
N ARG A 177 41.21 -23.63 18.28
CA ARG A 177 41.20 -23.31 19.71
C ARG A 177 39.97 -22.51 20.12
N GLY A 178 39.06 -23.21 20.79
CA GLY A 178 38.12 -22.61 21.74
C GLY A 178 36.77 -22.17 21.19
N SER A 179 35.87 -23.12 20.94
CA SER A 179 34.46 -23.01 21.38
C SER A 179 33.77 -24.35 21.21
N SER A 180 33.45 -25.03 22.32
CA SER A 180 32.73 -26.31 22.30
C SER A 180 31.26 -26.19 21.85
N ASN A 181 30.77 -24.98 21.59
CA ASN A 181 29.34 -24.70 21.45
C ASN A 181 28.85 -24.54 19.99
N TRP A 182 29.71 -24.66 18.97
CA TRP A 182 29.27 -24.48 17.57
C TRP A 182 28.52 -25.69 17.01
N ARG A 183 28.86 -26.91 17.43
CA ARG A 183 28.21 -28.14 16.94
C ARG A 183 26.72 -28.19 17.28
N PRO A 184 26.29 -27.89 18.53
CA PRO A 184 24.87 -27.76 18.85
C PRO A 184 24.18 -26.70 18.00
N VAL A 185 24.80 -25.52 17.82
CA VAL A 185 24.23 -24.42 17.03
C VAL A 185 24.04 -24.80 15.56
N LEU A 186 25.06 -25.40 14.93
CA LEU A 186 24.96 -25.90 13.55
C LEU A 186 23.90 -26.99 13.41
N ARG A 187 23.83 -27.92 14.37
CA ARG A 187 22.80 -28.97 14.37
C ARG A 187 21.40 -28.37 14.47
N THR A 188 21.21 -27.36 15.32
CA THR A 188 19.95 -26.62 15.41
C THR A 188 19.61 -25.96 14.08
N ALA A 189 20.56 -25.27 13.43
CA ALA A 189 20.33 -24.63 12.14
C ALA A 189 19.96 -25.65 11.03
N ILE A 190 20.65 -26.79 10.95
CA ILE A 190 20.30 -27.88 10.02
C ILE A 190 18.89 -28.43 10.29
N ASN A 191 18.54 -28.62 11.56
CA ASN A 191 17.20 -29.07 11.94
C ASN A 191 16.14 -28.02 11.58
N GLN A 192 16.43 -26.72 11.73
CA GLN A 192 15.54 -25.64 11.30
C GLN A 192 15.33 -25.67 9.79
N LEU A 193 16.40 -25.79 8.98
CA LEU A 193 16.27 -25.91 7.52
C LEU A 193 15.40 -27.10 7.12
N ARG A 194 15.62 -28.27 7.74
CA ARG A 194 14.79 -29.46 7.48
C ARG A 194 13.33 -29.22 7.83
N ARG A 195 13.07 -28.59 8.98
CA ARG A 195 11.71 -28.25 9.42
C ARG A 195 11.05 -27.27 8.44
N VAL A 196 11.77 -26.24 8.00
CA VAL A 196 11.28 -25.24 7.02
C VAL A 196 10.86 -25.93 5.73
N ARG A 197 11.67 -26.83 5.17
CA ARG A 197 11.31 -27.59 3.95
C ARG A 197 10.01 -28.36 4.11
N VAL A 198 9.85 -29.10 5.21
CA VAL A 198 8.63 -29.85 5.51
C VAL A 198 7.41 -28.92 5.64
N LEU A 199 7.57 -27.76 6.29
CA LEU A 199 6.48 -26.80 6.48
C LEU A 199 6.08 -26.09 5.18
N ILE A 200 7.05 -25.84 4.28
CA ILE A 200 6.78 -25.31 2.94
C ILE A 200 5.98 -26.33 2.14
N GLU A 201 6.39 -27.60 2.16
CA GLU A 201 5.68 -28.70 1.49
C GLU A 201 4.27 -28.91 2.05
N SER A 202 4.09 -28.75 3.37
CA SER A 202 2.77 -28.88 4.00
C SER A 202 1.88 -27.63 3.85
N GLY A 203 2.42 -26.51 3.36
CA GLY A 203 1.70 -25.23 3.26
C GLY A 203 1.43 -24.54 4.59
N ASP A 204 2.16 -24.89 5.66
CA ASP A 204 1.94 -24.34 7.01
C ASP A 204 2.69 -23.01 7.19
N ALA A 205 2.06 -21.94 6.71
CA ALA A 205 2.60 -20.58 6.81
C ALA A 205 2.63 -20.04 8.25
N GLU A 206 1.84 -20.59 9.17
CA GLU A 206 1.77 -20.10 10.55
C GLU A 206 3.06 -20.43 11.31
N GLN A 207 3.57 -21.65 11.15
CA GLN A 207 4.84 -22.05 11.76
C GLN A 207 6.07 -21.43 11.08
N LEU A 208 5.90 -20.85 9.88
CA LEU A 208 6.95 -20.20 9.11
C LEU A 208 7.04 -18.67 9.33
N GLN A 209 6.16 -18.07 10.14
CA GLN A 209 6.14 -16.62 10.37
C GLN A 209 7.48 -16.06 10.87
N GLU A 210 8.06 -16.67 11.90
CA GLU A 210 9.30 -16.18 12.50
C GLU A 210 10.52 -16.35 11.57
N PRO A 211 10.77 -17.55 10.98
CA PRO A 211 11.81 -17.69 9.97
C PRO A 211 11.66 -16.73 8.79
N TRP A 212 10.42 -16.45 8.38
CA TRP A 212 10.13 -15.51 7.30
C TRP A 212 10.44 -14.06 7.65
N LYS A 213 10.08 -13.61 8.86
CA LYS A 213 10.46 -12.28 9.35
C LYS A 213 11.99 -12.14 9.34
N ASP A 214 12.70 -13.10 9.89
CA ASP A 214 14.18 -13.09 9.92
C ASP A 214 14.78 -13.00 8.52
N ALA A 215 14.29 -13.82 7.58
CA ALA A 215 14.74 -13.80 6.18
C ALA A 215 14.48 -12.45 5.51
N ARG A 216 13.33 -11.82 5.78
CA ARG A 216 12.95 -10.53 5.20
C ARG A 216 13.79 -9.36 5.73
N TYR A 217 14.14 -9.36 7.00
CA TYR A 217 14.96 -8.28 7.60
C TYR A 217 16.45 -8.40 7.25
N LEU A 218 16.94 -9.61 6.97
CA LEU A 218 18.36 -9.85 6.70
C LEU A 218 18.71 -9.95 5.20
N GLY A 219 17.75 -10.30 4.34
CA GLY A 219 17.91 -10.33 2.87
C GLY A 219 17.83 -8.97 2.16
N GLY A 220 17.72 -7.87 2.92
CA GLY A 220 17.73 -6.49 2.42
C GLY A 220 19.08 -5.77 2.56
N LYS A 221 20.17 -6.50 2.83
CA LYS A 221 21.54 -5.96 2.86
C LYS A 221 22.32 -6.27 1.59
#